data_AF-A0A1Q3FSX4-F1
#
_entry.id   AF-A0A1Q3FSX4-F1
#
_cell.length_a   1.000
_cell.length_b   1.000
_cell.length_c   1.000
_cell.angle_alpha   90.00
_cell.angle_beta   90.00
_cell.angle_gamma   90.00
#
_symmetry.space_group_name_H-M   'P 1'
#
loop_
_entity.id
_entity.type
_entity.pdbx_description
1 polymer ?
#
loop_
_entity_poly.entity_id
_entity_poly.type
_entity_poly.pdbx_seq_one_letter_code
_entity_poly.pdbx_strand_id
1 'polypeptide(L)'
;MSSRWWRQLLQRVKLSGRKKKSVLETIGHRGVTRSQATALLQCLEYVTENISFFGLFLSIGQTDLVDKIYRRIKSADSKLMDYLVETSAPRECAIAMHRFFRTHKISILPSRALSLLSAHNDGMPRRLVALDVLNLIHHESTSGMRLQLATAYLRMMQQLTLRGYLIPNEIRIVISPYVAAPVLFPGRNTMRDIATKSATLLELFLSVDLLDHPDQLSEELGRESARLQRQRRQGRRCGVVTS
;
A
#
# COMPACT_ATOMS: atom_id res chain seq x y z
N MET A 1 4.79 7.36 -20.59
CA MET A 1 6.19 7.54 -20.15
C MET A 1 6.51 6.73 -18.87
N SER A 2 6.23 5.41 -18.81
CA SER A 2 6.23 4.69 -17.50
C SER A 2 7.13 3.44 -17.38
N SER A 3 7.85 3.02 -18.43
CA SER A 3 8.58 1.73 -18.42
C SER A 3 10.11 1.84 -18.26
N ARG A 4 10.68 3.06 -18.28
CA ARG A 4 12.14 3.28 -18.20
C ARG A 4 12.69 3.40 -16.78
N TRP A 5 11.90 3.90 -15.83
CA TRP A 5 12.36 4.14 -14.46
C TRP A 5 12.54 2.83 -13.65
N TRP A 6 11.65 1.86 -13.85
CA TRP A 6 11.69 0.56 -13.14
C TRP A 6 12.83 -0.37 -13.56
N ARG A 7 13.27 -0.31 -14.83
CA ARG A 7 14.43 -1.10 -15.31
C ARG A 7 15.73 -0.70 -14.62
N GLN A 8 15.89 0.57 -14.24
CA GLN A 8 17.03 1.05 -13.46
C GLN A 8 16.95 0.60 -12.00
N LEU A 9 15.74 0.43 -11.45
CA LEU A 9 15.51 0.00 -10.07
C LEU A 9 15.81 -1.50 -9.88
N LEU A 10 15.58 -2.31 -10.91
CA LEU A 10 15.92 -3.75 -10.95
C LEU A 10 17.42 -4.04 -11.13
N GLN A 11 18.20 -3.11 -11.69
CA GLN A 11 19.62 -3.33 -12.04
C GLN A 11 20.62 -3.26 -10.86
N ARG A 12 20.19 -2.88 -9.64
CA ARG A 12 21.10 -2.70 -8.47
C ARG A 12 21.22 -3.91 -7.53
N VAL A 13 21.09 -5.14 -8.02
CA VAL A 13 21.08 -6.34 -7.16
C VAL A 13 22.35 -7.18 -7.30
N LYS A 14 23.36 -6.91 -6.46
CA LYS A 14 24.48 -7.83 -6.22
C LYS A 14 24.10 -8.89 -5.19
N LEU A 15 24.33 -10.15 -5.53
CA LEU A 15 24.10 -11.33 -4.70
C LEU A 15 25.15 -11.39 -3.58
N SER A 16 24.72 -11.27 -2.33
CA SER A 16 25.53 -11.62 -1.16
C SER A 16 24.75 -12.64 -0.35
N GLY A 17 25.26 -13.87 -0.33
CA GLY A 17 24.73 -14.97 0.45
C GLY A 17 25.07 -14.79 1.93
N ARG A 18 24.05 -14.58 2.77
CA ARG A 18 24.09 -14.82 4.22
C ARG A 18 22.69 -15.17 4.72
N LYS A 19 22.66 -16.04 5.74
CA LYS A 19 21.50 -16.75 6.35
C LYS A 19 20.13 -16.06 6.22
N LYS A 20 19.10 -16.87 5.90
CA LYS A 20 17.67 -16.51 5.63
C LYS A 20 17.01 -15.67 6.73
N LYS A 21 17.34 -14.38 6.83
CA LYS A 21 16.52 -13.40 7.55
C LYS A 21 15.41 -12.96 6.60
N SER A 22 14.17 -12.92 7.09
CA SER A 22 13.04 -12.39 6.31
C SER A 22 13.38 -11.00 5.80
N VAL A 23 13.14 -10.73 4.52
CA VAL A 23 13.39 -9.40 3.94
C VAL A 23 12.25 -8.41 4.17
N LEU A 24 11.09 -8.93 4.60
CA LEU A 24 9.90 -8.17 4.95
C LEU A 24 9.59 -8.37 6.43
N GLU A 25 9.01 -7.35 7.06
CA GLU A 25 8.42 -7.49 8.38
C GLU A 25 7.13 -8.33 8.26
N THR A 26 7.02 -9.34 9.12
CA THR A 26 5.88 -10.24 9.16
C THR A 26 5.39 -10.35 10.60
N ILE A 27 4.07 -10.27 10.81
CA ILE A 27 3.51 -10.48 12.15
C ILE A 27 3.52 -11.99 12.44
N GLY A 28 4.60 -12.47 13.06
CA GLY A 28 4.81 -13.87 13.45
C GLY A 28 6.01 -14.53 12.77
N HIS A 29 6.09 -15.87 12.82
CA HIS A 29 7.30 -16.64 12.45
C HIS A 29 7.46 -16.97 10.96
N ARG A 30 6.58 -16.52 10.07
CA ARG A 30 6.62 -16.86 8.64
C ARG A 30 7.47 -15.87 7.84
N GLY A 31 8.77 -16.12 7.75
CA GLY A 31 9.66 -15.26 6.97
C GLY A 31 9.39 -15.31 5.46
N VAL A 32 9.59 -14.18 4.79
CA VAL A 32 9.50 -14.03 3.33
C VAL A 32 10.90 -13.84 2.76
N THR A 33 11.25 -14.66 1.77
CA THR A 33 12.56 -14.58 1.10
C THR A 33 12.62 -13.40 0.12
N ARG A 34 13.83 -13.00 -0.27
CA ARG A 34 14.03 -11.95 -1.29
C ARG A 34 13.35 -12.29 -2.61
N SER A 35 13.49 -13.53 -3.07
CA SER A 35 12.91 -13.97 -4.33
C SER A 35 11.38 -13.99 -4.30
N GLN A 36 10.77 -14.37 -3.17
CA GLN A 36 9.32 -14.26 -2.99
C GLN A 36 8.85 -12.80 -2.97
N ALA A 37 9.61 -11.90 -2.35
CA ALA A 37 9.30 -10.47 -2.37
C ALA A 37 9.42 -9.88 -3.79
N THR A 38 10.40 -10.31 -4.58
CA THR A 38 10.50 -9.95 -6.00
C THR A 38 9.30 -10.46 -6.80
N ALA A 39 8.85 -11.70 -6.56
CA ALA A 39 7.64 -12.24 -7.20
C ALA A 39 6.38 -11.42 -6.84
N LEU A 40 6.27 -10.95 -5.58
CA LEU A 40 5.19 -10.04 -5.18
C LEU A 40 5.26 -8.69 -5.91
N LEU A 41 6.45 -8.13 -6.09
CA LEU A 41 6.63 -6.89 -6.86
C LEU A 41 6.17 -7.07 -8.32
N GLN A 42 6.47 -8.20 -8.95
CA GLN A 42 5.98 -8.53 -10.29
C GLN A 42 4.44 -8.62 -10.33
N CYS A 43 3.81 -9.25 -9.33
CA CYS A 43 2.35 -9.26 -9.23
C CYS A 43 1.77 -7.85 -9.08
N LEU A 44 2.37 -7.01 -8.24
CA LEU A 44 1.93 -5.62 -8.06
C LEU A 44 2.04 -4.82 -9.35
N GLU A 45 3.15 -4.96 -10.08
CA GLU A 45 3.37 -4.34 -11.38
C GLU A 45 2.30 -4.79 -12.38
N TYR A 46 2.13 -6.10 -12.55
CA TYR A 46 1.15 -6.68 -13.47
C TYR A 46 -0.28 -6.22 -13.18
N VAL A 47 -0.69 -6.22 -11.91
CA VAL A 47 -2.03 -5.75 -11.51
C VAL A 47 -2.17 -4.24 -11.73
N THR A 48 -1.13 -3.46 -11.48
CA THR A 48 -1.13 -2.00 -11.70
C THR A 48 -1.22 -1.65 -13.19
N GLU A 49 -0.55 -2.40 -14.06
CA GLU A 49 -0.66 -2.23 -15.52
C GLU A 49 -2.07 -2.57 -16.03
N ASN A 50 -2.76 -3.49 -15.34
CA ASN A 50 -4.11 -3.94 -15.66
C ASN A 50 -5.19 -3.33 -14.75
N ILE A 51 -4.94 -2.19 -14.11
CA ILE A 51 -5.79 -1.66 -13.02
C ILE A 51 -7.26 -1.40 -13.40
N SER A 52 -7.52 -1.22 -14.69
CA SER A 52 -8.86 -1.00 -15.25
C SER A 52 -9.59 -2.31 -15.58
N PHE A 53 -9.03 -3.47 -15.24
CA PHE A 53 -9.65 -4.77 -15.52
C PHE A 53 -10.86 -4.99 -14.59
N PHE A 54 -11.97 -5.45 -15.18
CA PHE A 54 -13.23 -5.67 -14.47
C PHE A 54 -13.07 -6.65 -13.30
N GLY A 55 -13.58 -6.28 -12.11
CA GLY A 55 -13.68 -7.17 -10.97
C GLY A 55 -12.37 -7.47 -10.24
N LEU A 56 -11.32 -6.68 -10.47
CA LEU A 56 -10.09 -6.73 -9.66
C LEU A 56 -10.40 -6.65 -8.17
N PHE A 57 -9.82 -7.56 -7.38
CA PHE A 57 -10.03 -7.71 -5.91
C PHE A 57 -11.45 -8.07 -5.44
N LEU A 58 -12.47 -7.84 -6.26
CA LEU A 58 -13.88 -8.07 -5.93
C LEU A 58 -14.38 -9.46 -6.36
N SER A 59 -13.84 -9.98 -7.47
CA SER A 59 -14.19 -11.30 -7.99
C SER A 59 -13.00 -12.25 -7.83
N ILE A 60 -13.28 -13.46 -7.32
CA ILE A 60 -12.28 -14.51 -7.11
C ILE A 60 -11.65 -14.97 -8.45
N GLY A 61 -12.40 -14.88 -9.55
CA GLY A 61 -11.98 -15.45 -10.83
C GLY A 61 -11.91 -16.98 -10.80
N GLN A 62 -11.04 -17.58 -11.60
CA GLN A 62 -10.83 -19.03 -11.63
C GLN A 62 -9.97 -19.51 -10.47
N THR A 63 -10.54 -20.29 -9.55
CA THR A 63 -9.86 -20.77 -8.33
C THR A 63 -8.59 -21.57 -8.61
N ASP A 64 -8.58 -22.40 -9.65
CA ASP A 64 -7.42 -23.19 -10.04
C ASP A 64 -6.25 -22.32 -10.48
N LEU A 65 -6.55 -21.20 -11.15
CA LEU A 65 -5.55 -20.25 -11.61
C LEU A 65 -5.01 -19.41 -10.46
N VAL A 66 -5.87 -18.99 -9.52
CA VAL A 66 -5.46 -18.37 -8.24
C VAL A 66 -4.47 -19.27 -7.50
N ASP A 67 -4.77 -20.57 -7.39
CA ASP A 67 -3.92 -21.55 -6.72
C ASP A 67 -2.58 -21.73 -7.43
N LYS A 68 -2.58 -21.79 -8.77
CA LYS A 68 -1.35 -21.88 -9.57
C LYS A 68 -0.47 -20.64 -9.38
N ILE A 69 -1.05 -19.44 -9.48
CA ILE A 69 -0.31 -18.18 -9.27
C ILE A 69 0.24 -18.11 -7.84
N TYR A 70 -0.57 -18.45 -6.84
CA TYR A 70 -0.13 -18.48 -5.44
C TYR A 70 1.06 -19.42 -5.23
N ARG A 71 1.03 -20.62 -5.83
CA ARG A 71 2.16 -21.57 -5.77
C ARG A 71 3.42 -21.01 -6.43
N ARG A 72 3.29 -20.34 -7.59
CA ARG A 72 4.41 -19.70 -8.28
C ARG A 72 5.03 -18.55 -7.47
N ILE A 73 4.21 -17.73 -6.80
CA ILE A 73 4.71 -16.72 -5.84
C ILE A 73 5.46 -17.42 -4.70
N LYS A 74 4.88 -18.47 -4.12
CA LYS A 74 5.48 -19.21 -3.00
C LYS A 74 6.81 -19.87 -3.36
N SER A 75 6.93 -20.43 -4.56
CA SER A 75 8.17 -21.04 -5.06
C SER A 75 9.17 -20.03 -5.62
N ALA A 76 8.81 -18.74 -5.67
CA ALA A 76 9.61 -17.67 -6.29
C ALA A 76 10.01 -18.01 -7.74
N ASP A 77 9.01 -18.41 -8.53
CA ASP A 77 9.19 -18.76 -9.94
C ASP A 77 9.72 -17.58 -10.77
N SER A 78 10.85 -17.77 -11.44
CA SER A 78 11.48 -16.76 -12.28
C SER A 78 10.66 -16.38 -13.52
N LYS A 79 9.72 -17.24 -13.95
CA LYS A 79 8.84 -17.03 -15.11
C LYS A 79 7.44 -16.57 -14.72
N LEU A 80 7.24 -16.09 -13.48
CA LEU A 80 5.93 -15.67 -12.99
C LEU A 80 5.32 -14.58 -13.88
N MET A 81 6.08 -13.54 -14.24
CA MET A 81 5.57 -12.44 -15.08
C MET A 81 5.13 -12.94 -16.46
N ASP A 82 5.96 -13.75 -17.13
CA ASP A 82 5.62 -14.34 -18.43
C ASP A 82 4.32 -15.14 -18.34
N TYR A 83 4.18 -15.98 -17.31
CA TYR A 83 2.97 -16.74 -17.06
C TYR A 83 1.73 -15.85 -16.85
N LEU A 84 1.85 -14.75 -16.10
CA LEU A 84 0.75 -13.81 -15.87
C LEU A 84 0.31 -13.15 -17.18
N VAL A 85 1.27 -12.73 -18.02
CA VAL A 85 1.00 -12.13 -19.33
C VAL A 85 0.35 -13.15 -20.27
N GLU A 86 0.90 -14.36 -20.38
CA GLU A 86 0.38 -15.43 -21.24
C GLU A 86 -1.04 -15.85 -20.86
N THR A 87 -1.33 -15.91 -19.56
CA THR A 87 -2.66 -16.35 -19.06
C THR A 87 -3.69 -15.23 -18.97
N SER A 88 -3.29 -13.96 -19.13
CA SER A 88 -4.16 -12.80 -19.02
C SER A 88 -5.07 -12.84 -17.77
N ALA A 89 -4.44 -13.00 -16.60
CA ALA A 89 -5.10 -13.36 -15.34
C ALA A 89 -5.01 -12.30 -14.23
N PRO A 90 -5.41 -11.02 -14.47
CA PRO A 90 -5.21 -9.93 -13.51
C PRO A 90 -6.06 -10.08 -12.24
N ARG A 91 -7.29 -10.59 -12.32
CA ARG A 91 -8.13 -10.85 -11.13
C ARG A 91 -7.52 -11.93 -10.25
N GLU A 92 -7.14 -13.04 -10.86
CA GLU A 92 -6.60 -14.19 -10.16
C GLU A 92 -5.24 -13.84 -9.53
N CYS A 93 -4.43 -13.02 -10.22
CA CYS A 93 -3.19 -12.46 -9.68
C CYS A 93 -3.43 -11.59 -8.45
N ALA A 94 -4.38 -10.65 -8.52
CA ALA A 94 -4.74 -9.78 -7.40
C ALA A 94 -5.17 -10.57 -6.16
N ILE A 95 -6.00 -11.60 -6.35
CA ILE A 95 -6.48 -12.48 -5.27
C ILE A 95 -5.34 -13.35 -4.71
N ALA A 96 -4.52 -13.98 -5.56
CA ALA A 96 -3.39 -14.79 -5.13
C ALA A 96 -2.37 -13.96 -4.33
N MET A 97 -2.08 -12.75 -4.78
CA MET A 97 -1.20 -11.81 -4.09
C MET A 97 -1.77 -11.38 -2.72
N HIS A 98 -3.05 -10.98 -2.63
CA HIS A 98 -3.70 -10.67 -1.35
C HIS A 98 -3.72 -11.87 -0.40
N ARG A 99 -3.97 -13.07 -0.92
CA ARG A 99 -3.87 -14.32 -0.15
C ARG A 99 -2.47 -14.51 0.40
N PHE A 100 -1.42 -14.21 -0.39
CA PHE A 100 -0.04 -14.30 0.06
C PHE A 100 0.27 -13.31 1.20
N PHE A 101 -0.12 -12.03 1.04
CA PHE A 101 0.02 -11.01 2.07
C PHE A 101 -0.62 -11.43 3.39
N ARG A 102 -1.87 -11.91 3.35
CA ARG A 102 -2.61 -12.34 4.54
C ARG A 102 -2.02 -13.60 5.18
N THR A 103 -1.63 -14.59 4.36
CA THR A 103 -1.10 -15.87 4.85
C THR A 103 0.25 -15.72 5.54
N HIS A 104 1.09 -14.79 5.07
CA HIS A 104 2.40 -14.49 5.66
C HIS A 104 2.35 -13.31 6.62
N LYS A 105 1.18 -12.67 6.79
CA LYS A 105 0.97 -11.47 7.62
C LYS A 105 2.04 -10.41 7.38
N ILE A 106 2.34 -10.16 6.10
CA ILE A 106 3.33 -9.17 5.69
C ILE A 106 2.85 -7.78 6.13
N SER A 107 3.70 -7.07 6.86
CA SER A 107 3.45 -5.67 7.22
C SER A 107 3.99 -4.77 6.12
N ILE A 108 3.09 -4.18 5.34
CA ILE A 108 3.45 -3.20 4.30
C ILE A 108 3.96 -1.91 4.94
N LEU A 109 3.30 -1.48 6.01
CA LEU A 109 3.66 -0.27 6.73
C LEU A 109 4.56 -0.58 7.94
N PRO A 110 5.40 0.37 8.37
CA PRO A 110 6.05 0.32 9.67
C PRO A 110 5.04 0.29 10.83
N SER A 111 5.41 -0.33 11.95
CA SER A 111 4.54 -0.47 13.13
C SER A 111 4.07 0.89 13.68
N ARG A 112 4.93 1.92 13.62
CA ARG A 112 4.58 3.30 14.02
C ARG A 112 3.56 3.93 13.08
N ALA A 113 3.71 3.74 11.77
CA ALA A 113 2.71 4.17 10.79
C ALA A 113 1.35 3.47 11.00
N LEU A 114 1.36 2.16 11.31
CA LEU A 114 0.13 1.43 11.65
C LEU A 114 -0.54 1.93 12.93
N SER A 115 0.26 2.24 13.94
CA SER A 115 -0.24 2.79 15.21
C SER A 115 -0.88 4.15 14.99
N LEU A 116 -0.25 5.02 14.19
CA LEU A 116 -0.78 6.32 13.82
C LEU A 116 -2.11 6.22 13.06
N LEU A 117 -2.21 5.32 12.06
CA LEU A 117 -3.45 5.08 11.33
C LEU A 117 -4.55 4.44 12.19
N SER A 118 -4.17 3.74 13.27
CA SER A 118 -5.11 3.08 14.17
C SER A 118 -5.50 3.94 15.36
N ALA A 119 -4.85 5.08 15.58
CA ALA A 119 -5.13 5.98 16.68
C ALA A 119 -6.46 6.73 16.47
N HIS A 120 -7.06 7.18 17.58
CA HIS A 120 -8.19 8.10 17.56
C HIS A 120 -7.68 9.50 17.20
N ASN A 121 -7.72 9.82 15.91
CA ASN A 121 -7.18 11.06 15.35
C ASN A 121 -8.25 12.18 15.31
N ASP A 122 -9.06 12.30 16.35
CA ASP A 122 -10.16 13.27 16.39
C ASP A 122 -9.61 14.70 16.42
N GLY A 123 -10.18 15.56 15.58
CA GLY A 123 -9.71 16.94 15.41
C GLY A 123 -8.37 17.10 14.67
N MET A 124 -7.81 16.01 14.13
CA MET A 124 -6.62 16.07 13.27
C MET A 124 -7.02 16.04 11.79
N PRO A 125 -6.45 16.91 10.94
CA PRO A 125 -6.65 16.84 9.50
C PRO A 125 -6.20 15.48 8.95
N ARG A 126 -7.05 14.84 8.16
CA ARG A 126 -6.78 13.50 7.58
C ARG A 126 -5.52 13.51 6.72
N ARG A 127 -5.33 14.58 5.93
CA ARG A 127 -4.12 14.82 5.13
C ARG A 127 -2.86 14.90 5.99
N LEU A 128 -2.89 15.59 7.13
CA LEU A 128 -1.74 15.67 8.03
C LEU A 128 -1.33 14.28 8.55
N VAL A 129 -2.31 13.46 8.96
CA VAL A 129 -2.05 12.08 9.39
C VAL A 129 -1.45 11.25 8.25
N ALA A 130 -1.99 11.37 7.04
CA ALA A 130 -1.48 10.68 5.86
C ALA A 130 -0.03 11.07 5.51
N LEU A 131 0.30 12.36 5.54
CA LEU A 131 1.66 12.85 5.29
C LEU A 131 2.65 12.33 6.34
N ASP A 132 2.25 12.31 7.62
CA ASP A 132 3.10 11.78 8.70
C ASP A 132 3.32 10.27 8.55
N VAL A 133 2.32 9.52 8.10
CA VAL A 133 2.48 8.10 7.71
C VAL A 133 3.51 7.94 6.60
N LEU A 134 3.45 8.74 5.53
CA LEU A 134 4.44 8.68 4.45
C LEU A 134 5.85 9.02 4.95
N ASN A 135 5.95 10.01 5.83
CA ASN A 135 7.21 10.40 6.46
C ASN A 135 7.81 9.25 7.28
N LEU A 136 6.99 8.54 8.05
CA LEU A 136 7.41 7.34 8.79
C LEU A 136 7.86 6.21 7.86
N ILE A 137 7.16 5.98 6.74
CA ILE A 137 7.58 4.99 5.73
C ILE A 137 8.97 5.34 5.20
N HIS A 138 9.19 6.60 4.81
CA HIS A 138 10.45 7.06 4.26
C HIS A 138 11.61 6.90 5.27
N HIS A 139 11.41 7.31 6.52
CA HIS A 139 12.46 7.24 7.56
C HIS A 139 12.74 5.84 8.09
N GLU A 140 11.71 5.01 8.28
CA GLU A 140 11.87 3.69 8.91
C GLU A 140 12.15 2.57 7.91
N SER A 141 11.78 2.77 6.64
CA SER A 141 12.08 1.82 5.55
C SER A 141 13.27 2.30 4.72
N THR A 142 14.38 2.68 5.38
CA THR A 142 15.63 3.05 4.69
C THR A 142 15.96 2.04 3.58
N SER A 143 16.28 2.57 2.39
CA SER A 143 16.45 1.89 1.10
C SER A 143 16.48 0.36 1.13
N GLY A 144 15.52 -0.32 0.48
CA GLY A 144 15.51 -1.77 0.41
C GLY A 144 14.19 -2.36 -0.07
N MET A 145 14.09 -3.69 0.01
CA MET A 145 12.91 -4.45 -0.46
C MET A 145 11.61 -4.01 0.23
N ARG A 146 11.68 -3.61 1.50
CA ARG A 146 10.53 -3.12 2.26
C ARG A 146 9.92 -1.86 1.67
N LEU A 147 10.76 -0.84 1.42
CA LEU A 147 10.32 0.42 0.82
C LEU A 147 9.78 0.19 -0.59
N GLN A 148 10.47 -0.61 -1.40
CA GLN A 148 10.02 -0.95 -2.75
C GLN A 148 8.62 -1.57 -2.74
N LEU A 149 8.38 -2.53 -1.84
CA LEU A 149 7.08 -3.17 -1.71
C LEU A 149 6.00 -2.22 -1.18
N ALA A 150 6.32 -1.41 -0.17
CA ALA A 150 5.40 -0.41 0.37
C ALA A 150 4.98 0.61 -0.69
N THR A 151 5.95 1.19 -1.38
CA THR A 151 5.71 2.16 -2.45
C THR A 151 4.91 1.53 -3.60
N ALA A 152 5.30 0.33 -4.07
CA ALA A 152 4.58 -0.35 -5.14
C ALA A 152 3.13 -0.67 -4.76
N TYR A 153 2.90 -1.16 -3.52
CA TYR A 153 1.55 -1.45 -3.02
C TYR A 153 0.69 -0.18 -2.92
N LEU A 154 1.22 0.89 -2.31
CA LEU A 154 0.49 2.14 -2.16
C LEU A 154 0.21 2.81 -3.50
N ARG A 155 1.13 2.73 -4.47
CA ARG A 155 0.88 3.18 -5.85
C ARG A 155 -0.19 2.38 -6.55
N MET A 156 -0.19 1.05 -6.42
CA MET A 156 -1.27 0.23 -6.95
C MET A 156 -2.62 0.66 -6.36
N MET A 157 -2.70 0.94 -5.06
CA MET A 157 -3.91 1.46 -4.42
C MET A 157 -4.29 2.87 -4.88
N GLN A 158 -3.32 3.76 -5.12
CA GLN A 158 -3.56 5.06 -5.75
C GLN A 158 -4.15 4.90 -7.15
N GLN A 159 -3.56 4.04 -7.99
CA GLN A 159 -4.08 3.76 -9.33
C GLN A 159 -5.48 3.13 -9.27
N LEU A 160 -5.74 2.24 -8.31
CA LEU A 160 -7.08 1.69 -8.10
C LEU A 160 -8.08 2.79 -7.74
N THR A 161 -7.69 3.73 -6.87
CA THR A 161 -8.52 4.87 -6.45
C THR A 161 -8.84 5.79 -7.63
N LEU A 162 -7.85 6.10 -8.46
CA LEU A 162 -7.97 7.09 -9.54
C LEU A 162 -8.56 6.50 -10.83
N ARG A 163 -8.22 5.25 -11.14
CA ARG A 163 -8.41 4.63 -12.46
C ARG A 163 -9.06 3.25 -12.41
N GLY A 164 -9.31 2.69 -11.23
CA GLY A 164 -9.97 1.40 -11.08
C GLY A 164 -11.28 1.35 -11.86
N TYR A 165 -11.58 0.15 -12.38
CA TYR A 165 -12.84 -0.10 -13.08
C TYR A 165 -14.05 0.21 -12.19
N LEU A 166 -15.10 0.78 -12.78
CA LEU A 166 -16.38 1.02 -12.14
C LEU A 166 -17.49 0.22 -12.79
N ILE A 167 -18.28 -0.48 -11.98
CA ILE A 167 -19.66 -0.79 -12.37
C ILE A 167 -20.42 0.55 -12.39
N PRO A 168 -21.41 0.78 -13.30
CA PRO A 168 -22.15 2.04 -13.41
C PRO A 168 -22.76 2.61 -12.10
N ASN A 169 -22.87 1.79 -11.04
CA ASN A 169 -23.44 2.16 -9.74
C ASN A 169 -22.40 2.27 -8.60
N GLU A 170 -21.10 2.12 -8.87
CA GLU A 170 -20.05 2.16 -7.84
C GLU A 170 -19.36 3.53 -7.77
N ILE A 171 -19.13 4.03 -6.55
CA ILE A 171 -18.35 5.25 -6.32
C ILE A 171 -16.86 4.88 -6.18
N ARG A 172 -16.06 5.34 -7.15
CA ARG A 172 -14.62 5.04 -7.39
C ARG A 172 -13.74 5.18 -6.14
N ILE A 173 -14.08 6.15 -5.29
CA ILE A 173 -13.31 6.55 -4.10
C ILE A 173 -13.54 5.61 -2.89
N VAL A 174 -14.55 4.74 -2.92
CA VAL A 174 -14.91 3.94 -1.72
C VAL A 174 -14.25 2.56 -1.72
N ILE A 175 -13.82 2.01 -2.85
CA ILE A 175 -13.40 0.60 -2.93
C ILE A 175 -11.96 0.39 -2.44
N SER A 176 -11.03 1.28 -2.81
CA SER A 176 -9.61 1.08 -2.53
C SER A 176 -9.25 0.98 -1.04
N PRO A 177 -9.86 1.75 -0.10
CA PRO A 177 -9.55 1.58 1.33
C PRO A 177 -9.99 0.22 1.86
N TYR A 178 -11.13 -0.29 1.40
CA TYR A 178 -11.67 -1.58 1.82
C TYR A 178 -10.86 -2.75 1.25
N VAL A 179 -10.36 -2.61 0.02
CA VAL A 179 -9.43 -3.57 -0.59
C VAL A 179 -8.08 -3.55 0.14
N ALA A 180 -7.57 -2.38 0.48
CA ALA A 180 -6.28 -2.22 1.13
C ALA A 180 -6.28 -2.69 2.59
N ALA A 181 -7.38 -2.50 3.32
CA ALA A 181 -7.43 -2.69 4.76
C ALA A 181 -6.91 -4.05 5.22
N PRO A 182 -7.36 -5.21 4.66
CA PRO A 182 -6.92 -6.54 5.09
C PRO A 182 -5.43 -6.78 4.96
N VAL A 183 -4.75 -6.02 4.10
CA VAL A 183 -3.30 -6.09 3.86
C VAL A 183 -2.56 -5.08 4.72
N LEU A 184 -3.06 -3.84 4.80
CA LEU A 184 -2.42 -2.78 5.59
C LEU A 184 -2.57 -3.02 7.10
N PHE A 185 -3.67 -3.59 7.57
CA PHE A 185 -3.91 -3.87 8.99
C PHE A 185 -4.03 -5.38 9.23
N PRO A 186 -2.91 -6.12 9.31
CA PRO A 186 -2.91 -7.56 9.58
C PRO A 186 -3.33 -7.84 11.05
N GLY A 187 -4.65 -7.84 11.32
CA GLY A 187 -5.23 -8.03 12.66
C GLY A 187 -6.70 -8.50 12.62
N ARG A 188 -7.31 -8.79 13.78
CA ARG A 188 -8.68 -9.35 13.87
C ARG A 188 -9.81 -8.33 13.66
N ASN A 189 -9.54 -7.03 13.76
CA ASN A 189 -10.56 -5.97 13.72
C ASN A 189 -10.44 -5.03 12.51
N THR A 190 -9.83 -5.48 11.42
CA THR A 190 -9.48 -4.66 10.24
C THR A 190 -10.66 -3.90 9.63
N MET A 191 -11.88 -4.48 9.69
CA MET A 191 -13.07 -3.90 9.04
C MET A 191 -13.95 -3.08 9.98
N ARG A 192 -13.82 -3.23 11.31
CA ARG A 192 -14.74 -2.57 12.26
C ARG A 192 -14.61 -1.05 12.23
N ASP A 193 -13.40 -0.55 11.95
CA ASP A 193 -13.08 0.88 11.90
C ASP A 193 -12.69 1.35 10.49
N ILE A 194 -12.98 0.58 9.45
CA ILE A 194 -12.49 0.94 8.11
C ILE A 194 -13.16 2.23 7.63
N ALA A 195 -14.46 2.39 7.88
CA ALA A 195 -15.20 3.59 7.50
C ALA A 195 -14.57 4.87 8.09
N THR A 196 -14.08 4.81 9.34
CA THR A 196 -13.46 5.96 10.02
C THR A 196 -12.02 6.21 9.54
N LYS A 197 -11.35 5.18 9.01
CA LYS A 197 -9.98 5.25 8.47
C LYS A 197 -9.93 5.54 6.97
N SER A 198 -11.01 5.28 6.23
CA SER A 198 -11.07 5.39 4.77
C SER A 198 -10.63 6.76 4.26
N ALA A 199 -11.07 7.85 4.89
CA ALA A 199 -10.67 9.20 4.48
C ALA A 199 -9.16 9.41 4.61
N THR A 200 -8.53 8.96 5.70
CA THR A 200 -7.08 9.03 5.86
C THR A 200 -6.35 8.13 4.87
N LEU A 201 -6.86 6.93 4.60
CA LEU A 201 -6.26 6.03 3.60
C LEU A 201 -6.33 6.62 2.18
N LEU A 202 -7.41 7.32 1.85
CA LEU A 202 -7.53 8.02 0.57
C LEU A 202 -6.52 9.16 0.46
N GLU A 203 -6.41 10.01 1.48
CA GLU A 203 -5.36 11.04 1.52
C GLU A 203 -3.95 10.43 1.38
N LEU A 204 -3.72 9.29 2.03
CA LEU A 204 -2.46 8.55 1.93
C LEU A 204 -2.18 8.08 0.50
N PHE A 205 -3.16 7.48 -0.17
CA PHE A 205 -3.00 7.02 -1.56
C PHE A 205 -2.80 8.19 -2.52
N LEU A 206 -3.59 9.26 -2.37
CA LEU A 206 -3.47 10.45 -3.20
C LEU A 206 -2.14 11.18 -3.04
N SER A 207 -1.48 11.02 -1.88
CA SER A 207 -0.20 11.65 -1.56
C SER A 207 1.02 10.75 -1.78
N VAL A 208 0.85 9.51 -2.26
CA VAL A 208 1.93 8.50 -2.32
C VAL A 208 3.13 8.95 -3.16
N ASP A 209 2.92 9.80 -4.16
CA ASP A 209 3.98 10.32 -5.04
C ASP A 209 5.03 11.13 -4.27
N LEU A 210 4.66 11.68 -3.10
CA LEU A 210 5.59 12.37 -2.21
C LEU A 210 6.67 11.46 -1.61
N LEU A 211 6.51 10.12 -1.66
CA LEU A 211 7.57 9.19 -1.25
C LEU A 211 8.83 9.28 -2.13
N ASP A 212 8.71 9.74 -3.38
CA ASP A 212 9.86 9.98 -4.27
C ASP A 212 10.50 11.36 -4.05
N HIS A 213 9.82 12.25 -3.32
CA HIS A 213 10.19 13.65 -3.16
C HIS A 213 10.19 14.03 -1.67
N PRO A 214 11.16 13.53 -0.87
CA PRO A 214 11.17 13.73 0.59
C PRO A 214 11.21 15.21 1.00
N ASP A 215 11.85 16.07 0.20
CA ASP A 215 11.87 17.51 0.45
C ASP A 215 10.47 18.12 0.32
N GLN A 216 9.72 17.73 -0.72
CA GLN A 216 8.33 18.17 -0.92
C GLN A 216 7.40 17.59 0.15
N LEU A 217 7.63 16.34 0.57
CA LEU A 217 6.89 15.72 1.67
C LEU A 217 7.06 16.51 2.97
N SER A 218 8.31 16.88 3.30
CA SER A 218 8.63 17.69 4.49
C SER A 218 7.96 19.07 4.42
N GLU A 219 7.97 19.70 3.26
CA GLU A 219 7.32 21.00 3.05
C GLU A 219 5.80 20.92 3.23
N GLU A 220 5.14 19.95 2.59
CA GLU A 220 3.69 19.73 2.74
C GLU A 220 3.31 19.43 4.20
N LEU A 221 4.11 18.61 4.90
CA LEU A 221 3.90 18.31 6.31
C LEU A 221 4.00 19.57 7.18
N GLY A 222 4.99 20.43 6.92
CA GLY A 222 5.16 21.73 7.59
C GLY A 222 3.98 22.67 7.33
N ARG A 223 3.52 22.76 6.07
CA ARG A 223 2.36 23.58 5.67
C ARG A 223 1.09 23.14 6.38
N GLU A 224 0.78 21.84 6.38
CA GLU A 224 -0.41 21.29 7.04
C GLU A 224 -0.36 21.45 8.56
N SER A 225 0.82 21.25 9.17
CA SER A 225 1.03 21.49 10.60
C SER A 225 0.78 22.96 10.98
N ALA A 226 1.30 23.90 10.17
CA ALA A 226 1.09 25.32 10.39
C ALA A 226 -0.39 25.72 10.22
N ARG A 227 -1.11 25.14 9.24
CA ARG A 227 -2.56 25.36 9.05
C ARG A 227 -3.34 24.94 10.29
N LEU A 228 -3.08 23.76 10.83
CA LEU A 228 -3.72 23.27 12.05
C LEU A 228 -3.44 24.18 13.26
N GLN A 229 -2.20 24.63 13.43
CA GLN A 229 -1.85 25.55 14.51
C GLN A 229 -2.59 26.89 14.41
N ARG A 230 -2.74 27.45 13.20
CA ARG A 230 -3.52 28.68 12.97
C ARG A 230 -4.99 28.48 13.31
N GLN A 231 -5.59 27.38 12.85
CA GLN A 231 -6.99 27.04 13.17
C GLN A 231 -7.22 26.92 14.68
N ARG A 232 -6.31 26.23 15.40
CA ARG A 232 -6.38 26.12 16.86
C ARG A 232 -6.26 27.47 17.57
N ARG A 233 -5.40 28.37 17.08
CA ARG A 233 -5.26 29.73 17.63
C ARG A 233 -6.50 30.59 17.37
N GLN A 234 -7.13 30.47 16.20
CA GLN A 234 -8.36 31.18 15.87
C GLN A 234 -9.56 30.66 16.67
N GLY A 235 -9.72 29.33 16.80
CA GLY A 235 -10.78 28.74 17.63
C GLY A 235 -10.69 29.13 19.10
N ARG A 236 -9.47 29.28 19.65
CA ARG A 236 -9.24 29.80 21.00
C ARG A 236 -9.57 31.29 21.15
N ARG A 237 -9.47 32.09 20.09
CA ARG A 237 -9.84 33.52 20.12
C ARG A 237 -11.36 33.73 20.03
N CYS A 238 -12.07 32.90 19.26
CA CYS A 238 -13.52 32.98 19.16
C CYS A 238 -14.26 32.35 20.36
N GLY A 239 -13.60 31.47 21.13
CA GLY A 239 -14.14 30.87 22.36
C GLY A 239 -14.07 31.73 23.62
N VAL A 240 -13.62 32.98 23.52
CA VAL A 240 -13.61 33.96 24.63
C VAL A 240 -14.71 35.01 24.39
N VAL A 241 -15.94 34.55 24.15
CA VAL A 241 -17.15 35.38 24.26
C VAL A 241 -18.29 34.45 24.70
N THR A 242 -18.37 34.18 26.00
CA THR A 242 -19.63 33.90 26.72
C THR A 242 -19.32 34.05 28.20
N SER A 243 -19.65 35.24 28.71
CA SER A 243 -19.91 35.52 30.12
C SER A 243 -21.30 36.14 30.18
#